data_AF-A0A8H2ZVE2-F1
#
_entry.id   AF-A0A8H2ZVE2-F1
#
_cell.length_a   1.000
_cell.length_b   1.000
_cell.length_c   1.000
_cell.angle_alpha   90.00
_cell.angle_beta   90.00
_cell.angle_gamma   90.00
#
_symmetry.space_group_name_H-M   'P 1'
#
loop_
_entity.id
_entity.type
_entity.pdbx_description
1 polymer ?
#
loop_
_entity_poly.entity_id
_entity_poly.type
_entity_poly.pdbx_seq_one_letter_code
_entity_poly.pdbx_strand_id
1 'polypeptide(L)'
;MVKRKAKEIGDEVPVHVEPRRSSRQKTNNNNNNNNNNNKSLKEETTSSASQASNRNKENKKKSTNGKSTKGAEVNGEVTAPKSNTNSIKSTQSSLLNGTKPTSTAVSSAESSSTRQYWLMKAEPESRIEKGHDIKFSIDDLAAKTEPEPWDGIRAYPARNNLRAMKKGDLAFFYHSSCKTPAIVGIMEIVQEHSPDLSAHDPTAPYYDSKSSPDDPKWSVVHVEFRQKLKTPITLKEIKAWFEEKGNALNNMQMLKLARLSVSKVSSDEWRFLVGEMEKNGDVVKE
;
A
#
# COMPACT_ATOMS: atom_id res chain seq x y z
N MET A 1 -5.80 48.48 50.31
CA MET A 1 -7.28 48.59 50.14
C MET A 1 -7.63 50.02 49.76
N VAL A 2 -7.81 50.30 48.46
CA VAL A 2 -8.26 51.61 47.93
C VAL A 2 -9.28 51.32 46.82
N LYS A 3 -10.28 52.19 46.60
CA LYS A 3 -11.48 51.90 45.77
C LYS A 3 -11.71 52.93 44.67
N ARG A 4 -12.15 52.44 43.49
CA ARG A 4 -12.80 53.17 42.37
C ARG A 4 -11.81 54.09 41.61
N LYS A 5 -11.96 54.32 40.31
CA LYS A 5 -13.19 54.59 39.54
C LYS A 5 -13.08 54.06 38.09
N ALA A 6 -14.22 53.91 37.40
CA ALA A 6 -14.31 53.63 35.96
C ALA A 6 -15.22 54.67 35.29
N LYS A 7 -15.09 54.85 33.97
CA LYS A 7 -16.08 55.55 33.12
C LYS A 7 -15.99 55.09 31.64
N GLU A 8 -17.13 55.16 30.95
CA GLU A 8 -17.42 54.96 29.49
C GLU A 8 -16.21 55.00 28.51
N ILE A 9 -16.09 54.10 27.53
CA ILE A 9 -17.01 53.78 26.39
C ILE A 9 -17.07 54.90 25.34
N GLY A 10 -16.78 54.52 24.09
CA GLY A 10 -17.04 55.29 22.87
C GLY A 10 -17.17 54.31 21.70
N ASP A 11 -18.16 54.53 20.83
CA ASP A 11 -18.62 53.59 19.80
C ASP A 11 -18.11 53.92 18.38
N GLU A 12 -18.45 53.03 17.43
CA GLU A 12 -18.29 53.14 15.96
C GLU A 12 -16.83 53.03 15.42
N VAL A 13 -16.55 52.57 14.20
CA VAL A 13 -17.38 52.19 13.03
C VAL A 13 -16.87 50.82 12.47
N PRO A 14 -17.72 49.89 12.01
CA PRO A 14 -17.26 48.60 11.48
C PRO A 14 -16.66 48.68 10.06
N VAL A 15 -15.52 48.01 9.84
CA VAL A 15 -14.88 47.90 8.51
C VAL A 15 -15.53 46.79 7.70
N HIS A 16 -16.35 47.15 6.71
CA HIS A 16 -16.98 46.20 5.80
C HIS A 16 -15.98 45.69 4.74
N VAL A 17 -15.56 44.43 4.86
CA VAL A 17 -14.68 43.79 3.86
C VAL A 17 -15.54 43.06 2.82
N GLU A 18 -15.48 43.47 1.56
CA GLU A 18 -16.16 42.76 0.47
C GLU A 18 -15.42 41.47 0.05
N PRO A 19 -16.16 40.41 -0.36
CA PRO A 19 -15.57 39.19 -0.89
C PRO A 19 -14.99 39.42 -2.29
N ARG A 20 -13.66 39.33 -2.44
CA ARG A 20 -12.98 39.43 -3.75
C ARG A 20 -13.47 38.35 -4.72
N ARG A 21 -14.25 38.75 -5.74
CA ARG A 21 -14.62 37.90 -6.87
C ARG A 21 -13.39 37.35 -7.60
N SER A 22 -13.44 36.07 -7.96
CA SER A 22 -12.36 35.39 -8.71
C SER A 22 -12.28 35.86 -10.17
N SER A 23 -11.25 36.61 -10.54
CA SER A 23 -10.92 36.94 -11.93
C SER A 23 -10.28 35.74 -12.64
N ARG A 24 -11.10 35.00 -13.39
CA ARG A 24 -10.75 33.75 -14.08
C ARG A 24 -9.91 34.00 -15.35
N GLN A 25 -8.61 34.22 -15.23
CA GLN A 25 -7.72 34.30 -16.39
C GLN A 25 -7.41 32.90 -16.96
N LYS A 26 -7.70 32.71 -18.26
CA LYS A 26 -7.15 31.62 -19.08
C LYS A 26 -5.84 32.10 -19.70
N THR A 27 -4.76 31.36 -19.51
CA THR A 27 -3.53 31.48 -20.31
C THR A 27 -3.17 30.11 -20.86
N ASN A 28 -3.52 29.86 -22.13
CA ASN A 28 -2.93 28.75 -22.88
C ASN A 28 -1.46 29.08 -23.14
N ASN A 29 -0.54 28.17 -22.84
CA ASN A 29 0.89 28.36 -23.13
C ASN A 29 1.42 27.19 -23.99
N ASN A 30 1.06 27.19 -25.28
CA ASN A 30 1.60 26.29 -26.29
C ASN A 30 2.79 26.95 -27.00
N ASN A 31 4.00 26.81 -26.45
CA ASN A 31 5.22 27.27 -27.13
C ASN A 31 5.87 26.14 -27.93
N ASN A 32 5.36 25.91 -29.15
CA ASN A 32 6.10 25.16 -30.17
C ASN A 32 7.12 26.08 -30.84
N ASN A 33 8.39 25.98 -30.45
CA ASN A 33 9.47 26.65 -31.17
C ASN A 33 9.81 25.87 -32.45
N ASN A 34 9.48 26.44 -33.61
CA ASN A 34 9.94 25.99 -34.91
C ASN A 34 10.75 27.12 -35.56
N ASN A 35 12.03 26.87 -35.86
CA ASN A 35 12.77 27.34 -37.05
C ASN A 35 14.29 27.22 -36.83
N ASN A 36 14.97 26.46 -37.68
CA ASN A 36 15.65 27.10 -38.81
C ASN A 36 16.02 26.11 -39.91
N ASN A 37 16.17 26.64 -41.12
CA ASN A 37 16.41 25.88 -42.35
C ASN A 37 17.91 25.60 -42.58
N ASN A 38 18.20 24.59 -43.41
CA ASN A 38 19.36 24.63 -44.30
C ASN A 38 19.01 23.99 -45.66
N LYS A 39 19.67 24.40 -46.76
CA LYS A 39 19.14 24.29 -48.13
C LYS A 39 20.19 24.00 -49.21
N SER A 40 20.06 22.85 -49.89
CA SER A 40 20.55 22.53 -51.26
C SER A 40 19.91 21.17 -51.64
N LEU A 41 19.23 20.92 -52.78
CA LEU A 41 19.65 20.96 -54.19
C LEU A 41 20.89 20.07 -54.44
N LYS A 42 20.88 19.01 -55.26
CA LYS A 42 19.90 18.42 -56.21
C LYS A 42 19.96 16.85 -56.07
N GLU A 43 19.48 15.93 -56.93
CA GLU A 43 19.10 15.93 -58.35
C GLU A 43 18.04 14.85 -58.72
N GLU A 44 17.51 14.92 -59.95
CA GLU A 44 16.63 13.99 -60.70
C GLU A 44 17.31 12.66 -61.14
N THR A 45 16.64 11.57 -61.58
CA THR A 45 15.20 11.21 -61.76
C THR A 45 14.94 9.72 -61.32
N THR A 46 14.29 8.69 -61.93
CA THR A 46 13.63 8.38 -63.24
C THR A 46 12.40 7.41 -63.14
N SER A 47 12.56 6.09 -63.30
CA SER A 47 11.46 5.11 -63.61
C SER A 47 11.81 3.66 -63.17
N SER A 48 10.93 2.65 -63.14
CA SER A 48 9.67 2.41 -63.87
C SER A 48 8.65 1.49 -63.13
N ALA A 49 7.60 1.03 -63.82
CA ALA A 49 6.35 0.45 -63.28
C ALA A 49 6.47 -1.03 -62.77
N SER A 50 5.48 -1.63 -62.09
CA SER A 50 4.27 -2.17 -62.74
C SER A 50 3.15 -2.65 -61.80
N GLN A 51 1.90 -2.45 -62.24
CA GLN A 51 0.67 -3.28 -62.11
C GLN A 51 0.27 -3.88 -60.74
N ALA A 52 -0.95 -3.75 -60.18
CA ALA A 52 -2.36 -3.61 -60.66
C ALA A 52 -3.21 -4.89 -60.51
N SER A 53 -3.92 -4.95 -59.37
CA SER A 53 -5.21 -5.60 -59.07
C SER A 53 -5.90 -6.55 -60.08
N ASN A 54 -6.50 -7.63 -59.56
CA ASN A 54 -7.83 -8.04 -60.01
C ASN A 54 -8.72 -8.56 -58.85
N ARG A 55 -10.02 -8.74 -59.12
CA ARG A 55 -11.10 -8.93 -58.13
C ARG A 55 -11.54 -10.39 -58.00
N ASN A 56 -12.18 -10.72 -56.87
CA ASN A 56 -13.48 -11.39 -56.96
C ASN A 56 -14.42 -11.05 -55.78
N LYS A 57 -15.71 -11.37 -55.92
CA LYS A 57 -16.79 -11.15 -54.92
C LYS A 57 -17.44 -12.49 -54.52
N GLU A 58 -18.21 -12.44 -53.42
CA GLU A 58 -19.40 -13.25 -53.06
C GLU A 58 -19.31 -14.02 -51.72
N ASN A 59 -20.40 -14.31 -51.00
CA ASN A 59 -21.58 -13.49 -50.67
C ASN A 59 -22.37 -14.13 -49.50
N LYS A 60 -22.92 -13.32 -48.57
CA LYS A 60 -23.90 -13.74 -47.53
C LYS A 60 -23.38 -14.80 -46.52
N LYS A 61 -24.04 -15.08 -45.39
CA LYS A 61 -25.42 -14.73 -44.93
C LYS A 61 -25.45 -14.41 -43.42
N LYS A 62 -26.26 -13.44 -43.01
CA LYS A 62 -26.61 -13.20 -41.58
C LYS A 62 -27.46 -14.35 -41.02
N SER A 63 -27.42 -14.53 -39.71
CA SER A 63 -28.63 -14.85 -38.93
C SER A 63 -28.69 -13.97 -37.67
N THR A 64 -29.88 -13.46 -37.37
CA THR A 64 -30.20 -12.66 -36.18
C THR A 64 -31.63 -12.97 -35.79
N ASN A 65 -31.87 -13.41 -34.56
CA ASN A 65 -33.17 -13.45 -33.89
C ASN A 65 -32.94 -13.72 -32.38
N GLY A 66 -33.90 -13.42 -31.49
CA GLY A 66 -35.17 -12.76 -31.72
C GLY A 66 -35.92 -12.54 -30.40
N LYS A 67 -36.47 -11.34 -30.20
CA LYS A 67 -37.22 -10.96 -28.98
C LYS A 67 -38.67 -11.47 -29.09
N SER A 68 -39.23 -11.96 -27.99
CA SER A 68 -40.69 -12.12 -27.82
C SER A 68 -41.10 -12.06 -26.36
N THR A 69 -42.38 -11.81 -26.12
CA THR A 69 -42.94 -11.35 -24.84
C THR A 69 -44.30 -11.98 -24.56
N LYS A 70 -44.56 -12.32 -23.29
CA LYS A 70 -45.81 -12.03 -22.56
C LYS A 70 -45.65 -12.48 -21.10
N GLY A 71 -46.52 -11.97 -20.23
CA GLY A 71 -46.64 -12.41 -18.84
C GLY A 71 -48.10 -12.75 -18.50
N ALA A 72 -48.29 -13.30 -17.31
CA ALA A 72 -49.57 -13.45 -16.64
C ALA A 72 -49.32 -13.44 -15.13
N GLU A 73 -50.25 -12.90 -14.36
CA GLU A 73 -50.28 -13.00 -12.90
C GLU A 73 -50.92 -14.33 -12.46
N VAL A 74 -50.71 -14.73 -11.20
CA VAL A 74 -51.76 -15.05 -10.20
C VAL A 74 -51.13 -15.73 -8.97
N ASN A 75 -51.56 -15.25 -7.80
CA ASN A 75 -51.59 -15.83 -6.44
C ASN A 75 -50.81 -17.12 -6.15
N GLY A 76 -50.05 -17.11 -5.04
CA GLY A 76 -49.56 -18.33 -4.36
C GLY A 76 -50.33 -18.63 -3.07
N GLU A 77 -50.08 -19.79 -2.47
CA GLU A 77 -50.48 -20.10 -1.10
C GLU A 77 -49.41 -20.95 -0.38
N VAL A 78 -49.52 -21.04 0.94
CA VAL A 78 -48.58 -21.63 1.91
C VAL A 78 -48.58 -23.16 1.87
N THR A 79 -47.40 -23.80 1.97
CA THR A 79 -47.22 -24.97 2.86
C THR A 79 -45.76 -25.36 3.12
N ALA A 80 -45.39 -25.34 4.41
CA ALA A 80 -44.45 -26.25 5.04
C ALA A 80 -45.24 -26.98 6.16
N PRO A 81 -44.70 -27.98 6.89
CA PRO A 81 -43.37 -28.59 6.83
C PRO A 81 -43.42 -30.14 6.73
N LYS A 82 -42.26 -30.81 6.85
CA LYS A 82 -42.16 -32.07 7.61
C LYS A 82 -40.73 -32.37 8.06
N SER A 83 -40.60 -32.80 9.32
CA SER A 83 -39.38 -33.31 9.93
C SER A 83 -39.29 -34.83 9.81
N ASN A 84 -38.09 -35.36 10.10
CA ASN A 84 -37.77 -36.63 10.79
C ASN A 84 -36.54 -37.30 10.17
N THR A 85 -35.62 -38.00 10.85
CA THR A 85 -35.09 -38.10 12.24
C THR A 85 -34.29 -39.41 12.25
N ASN A 86 -33.28 -39.52 13.14
CA ASN A 86 -32.56 -40.76 13.49
C ASN A 86 -31.54 -41.27 12.43
N SER A 87 -30.48 -41.99 12.80
CA SER A 87 -30.09 -42.44 14.14
C SER A 87 -28.59 -42.45 14.38
N ILE A 88 -28.18 -42.22 15.63
CA ILE A 88 -26.83 -42.52 16.14
C ILE A 88 -26.82 -43.98 16.62
N LYS A 89 -25.72 -44.71 16.41
CA LYS A 89 -25.49 -45.97 17.14
C LYS A 89 -24.02 -46.18 17.49
N SER A 90 -23.76 -46.32 18.78
CA SER A 90 -22.46 -46.62 19.38
C SER A 90 -22.15 -48.12 19.35
N THR A 91 -20.87 -48.48 19.41
CA THR A 91 -20.42 -49.83 19.83
C THR A 91 -19.06 -49.71 20.53
N GLN A 92 -18.89 -50.40 21.66
CA GLN A 92 -17.65 -50.48 22.42
C GLN A 92 -17.04 -51.89 22.29
N SER A 93 -15.72 -51.99 22.13
CA SER A 93 -14.87 -53.19 22.30
C SER A 93 -13.42 -52.80 22.00
N SER A 94 -12.35 -53.34 22.60
CA SER A 94 -12.10 -53.95 23.92
C SER A 94 -10.56 -53.96 24.15
N LEU A 95 -10.06 -54.28 25.35
CA LEU A 95 -8.62 -54.21 25.65
C LEU A 95 -7.83 -55.44 25.17
N LEU A 96 -6.61 -55.22 24.68
CA LEU A 96 -5.45 -56.11 24.93
C LEU A 96 -4.15 -55.27 25.00
N ASN A 97 -3.22 -55.67 25.87
CA ASN A 97 -1.89 -55.05 26.00
C ASN A 97 -0.85 -55.78 25.14
N GLY A 98 0.13 -55.03 24.60
CA GLY A 98 1.29 -55.56 23.87
C GLY A 98 2.58 -54.82 24.25
N THR A 99 3.67 -55.57 24.40
CA THR A 99 4.92 -55.13 25.04
C THR A 99 5.69 -54.03 24.27
N LYS A 100 6.40 -53.19 25.04
CA LYS A 100 7.41 -52.21 24.63
C LYS A 100 8.37 -52.75 23.54
N PRO A 101 8.88 -51.87 22.66
CA PRO A 101 10.30 -51.51 22.84
C PRO A 101 10.53 -50.00 22.92
N THR A 102 11.69 -49.62 23.44
CA THR A 102 12.14 -48.22 23.54
C THR A 102 12.68 -47.73 22.20
N SER A 103 12.20 -46.60 21.70
CA SER A 103 12.92 -45.78 20.72
C SER A 103 12.87 -44.30 21.13
N THR A 104 14.04 -43.65 21.14
CA THR A 104 14.18 -42.26 21.56
C THR A 104 13.85 -41.34 20.39
N ALA A 105 12.62 -40.78 20.38
CA ALA A 105 12.18 -39.79 19.42
C ALA A 105 11.12 -38.85 20.02
N VAL A 106 11.40 -38.25 21.19
CA VAL A 106 10.61 -37.11 21.67
C VAL A 106 10.93 -35.94 20.75
N SER A 107 10.04 -35.69 19.79
CA SER A 107 10.16 -34.55 18.87
C SER A 107 10.06 -33.26 19.67
N SER A 108 11.20 -32.64 19.96
CA SER A 108 11.29 -31.26 20.42
C SER A 108 10.92 -30.35 19.25
N ALA A 109 9.61 -30.23 19.02
CA ALA A 109 9.04 -29.30 18.06
C ALA A 109 9.16 -27.87 18.59
N GLU A 110 10.39 -27.37 18.69
CA GLU A 110 10.67 -25.95 18.79
C GLU A 110 10.09 -25.28 17.55
N SER A 111 8.98 -24.57 17.72
CA SER A 111 8.44 -23.69 16.69
C SER A 111 9.34 -22.45 16.58
N SER A 112 10.55 -22.65 16.05
CA SER A 112 11.44 -21.60 15.58
C SER A 112 10.73 -20.85 14.44
N SER A 113 9.86 -19.92 14.80
CA SER A 113 9.18 -19.02 13.87
C SER A 113 10.24 -18.18 13.17
N THR A 114 10.57 -18.55 11.93
CA THR A 114 11.53 -17.81 11.11
C THR A 114 11.07 -16.37 11.01
N ARG A 115 11.87 -15.44 11.55
CA ARG A 115 11.67 -13.99 11.48
C ARG A 115 11.23 -13.57 10.08
N GLN A 116 10.19 -12.76 9.99
CA GLN A 116 9.73 -12.19 8.72
C GLN A 116 10.34 -10.82 8.48
N TYR A 117 10.42 -10.47 7.20
CA TYR A 117 11.00 -9.24 6.73
C TYR A 117 9.96 -8.40 6.00
N TRP A 118 10.07 -7.08 6.16
CA TRP A 118 9.08 -6.13 5.67
C TRP A 118 9.75 -4.89 5.08
N LEU A 119 8.99 -4.10 4.31
CA LEU A 119 9.37 -2.75 3.88
C LEU A 119 8.17 -1.84 4.09
N MET A 120 8.39 -0.73 4.78
CA MET A 120 7.36 0.20 5.23
C MET A 120 7.72 1.61 4.78
N LYS A 121 6.80 2.24 4.05
CA LYS A 121 6.99 3.54 3.39
C LYS A 121 6.49 4.68 4.27
N ALA A 122 7.30 5.73 4.41
CA ALA A 122 6.94 7.03 4.99
C ALA A 122 7.43 8.17 4.08
N GLU A 123 7.01 9.41 4.34
CA GLU A 123 7.31 10.59 3.52
C GLU A 123 8.22 11.55 4.32
N PRO A 124 9.51 11.75 3.96
CA PRO A 124 10.45 12.55 4.76
C PRO A 124 10.42 14.06 4.45
N GLU A 125 9.74 14.45 3.37
CA GLU A 125 9.52 15.84 2.96
C GLU A 125 8.11 16.27 3.42
N SER A 126 7.92 17.56 3.70
CA SER A 126 6.65 18.11 4.20
C SER A 126 5.52 17.95 3.19
N ARG A 127 4.39 17.35 3.63
CA ARG A 127 3.18 17.21 2.81
C ARG A 127 1.94 17.33 3.67
N ILE A 128 1.06 18.25 3.29
CA ILE A 128 -0.19 18.50 4.02
C ILE A 128 -1.29 17.52 3.59
N GLU A 129 -1.86 16.80 4.54
CA GLU A 129 -3.05 15.93 4.41
C GLU A 129 -4.13 16.44 5.37
N LYS A 130 -5.30 16.83 4.86
CA LYS A 130 -6.39 17.47 5.64
C LYS A 130 -5.92 18.54 6.66
N GLY A 131 -4.91 19.35 6.31
CA GLY A 131 -4.39 20.42 7.17
C GLY A 131 -3.25 20.02 8.14
N HIS A 132 -2.88 18.75 8.19
CA HIS A 132 -1.77 18.23 9.01
C HIS A 132 -0.56 17.93 8.14
N ASP A 133 0.65 18.26 8.58
CA ASP A 133 1.87 17.74 7.94
C ASP A 133 2.07 16.29 8.35
N ILE A 134 2.23 15.41 7.36
CA ILE A 134 2.42 13.96 7.53
C ILE A 134 3.89 13.53 7.39
N LYS A 135 4.82 14.49 7.40
CA LYS A 135 6.26 14.23 7.38
C LYS A 135 6.68 13.26 8.49
N PHE A 136 7.28 12.14 8.09
CA PHE A 136 7.97 11.22 8.99
C PHE A 136 9.19 10.58 8.31
N SER A 137 10.38 10.83 8.87
CA SER A 137 11.67 10.32 8.39
C SER A 137 12.31 9.33 9.37
N ILE A 138 13.44 8.73 8.97
CA ILE A 138 14.19 7.79 9.81
C ILE A 138 14.82 8.49 11.01
N ASP A 139 15.14 9.79 10.87
CA ASP A 139 15.66 10.62 11.96
C ASP A 139 14.55 11.01 12.95
N ASP A 140 13.32 11.23 12.45
CA ASP A 140 12.15 11.47 13.31
C ASP A 140 11.78 10.21 14.12
N LEU A 141 11.99 9.00 13.57
CA LEU A 141 11.88 7.73 14.30
C LEU A 141 13.05 7.51 15.27
N ALA A 142 14.28 7.83 14.88
CA ALA A 142 15.47 7.69 15.74
C ALA A 142 15.45 8.63 16.96
N ALA A 143 14.65 9.71 16.92
CA ALA A 143 14.42 10.62 18.02
C ALA A 143 13.31 10.17 19.01
N LYS A 144 12.62 9.05 18.75
CA LYS A 144 11.57 8.52 19.64
C LYS A 144 12.19 7.81 20.84
N THR A 145 11.64 8.07 22.02
CA THR A 145 12.03 7.40 23.29
C THR A 145 11.17 6.18 23.61
N GLU A 146 10.05 6.01 22.89
CA GLU A 146 9.04 4.97 23.09
C GLU A 146 8.68 4.34 21.72
N PRO A 147 8.12 3.12 21.67
CA PRO A 147 7.69 2.49 20.42
C PRO A 147 6.68 3.31 19.62
N GLU A 148 6.99 3.62 18.36
CA GLU A 148 6.15 4.46 17.50
C GLU A 148 5.02 3.64 16.85
N PRO A 149 3.74 4.02 16.99
CA PRO A 149 2.64 3.40 16.25
C PRO A 149 2.73 3.73 14.76
N TRP A 150 2.82 2.71 13.91
CA TRP A 150 2.82 2.89 12.45
C TRP A 150 1.38 3.05 11.93
N ASP A 151 0.85 4.25 12.09
CA ASP A 151 -0.56 4.61 11.84
C ASP A 151 -0.86 4.96 10.37
N GLY A 152 -2.02 5.56 10.11
CA GLY A 152 -2.38 6.12 8.81
C GLY A 152 -2.63 5.12 7.67
N ILE A 153 -2.42 3.82 7.90
CA ILE A 153 -2.63 2.78 6.89
C ILE A 153 -4.12 2.63 6.59
N ARG A 154 -4.54 3.13 5.42
CA ARG A 154 -5.93 3.05 4.89
C ARG A 154 -6.07 2.18 3.64
N ALA A 155 -5.14 1.25 3.43
CA ALA A 155 -5.19 0.26 2.36
C ALA A 155 -5.29 -1.16 2.93
N TYR A 156 -6.36 -1.90 2.59
CA TYR A 156 -6.62 -3.25 3.14
C TYR A 156 -5.44 -4.24 3.00
N PRO A 157 -4.70 -4.33 1.88
CA PRO A 157 -3.55 -5.23 1.78
C PRO A 157 -2.39 -4.83 2.70
N ALA A 158 -2.13 -3.52 2.87
CA ALA A 158 -1.11 -3.02 3.80
C ALA A 158 -1.49 -3.30 5.25
N ARG A 159 -2.76 -3.09 5.62
CA ARG A 159 -3.30 -3.46 6.93
C ARG A 159 -3.20 -4.97 7.19
N ASN A 160 -3.48 -5.80 6.18
CA ASN A 160 -3.35 -7.25 6.32
C ASN A 160 -1.89 -7.69 6.51
N ASN A 161 -0.93 -7.00 5.88
CA ASN A 161 0.49 -7.17 6.16
C ASN A 161 0.85 -6.76 7.61
N LEU A 162 0.37 -5.60 8.09
CA LEU A 162 0.53 -5.21 9.50
C LEU A 162 -0.04 -6.25 10.48
N ARG A 163 -1.21 -6.83 10.18
CA ARG A 163 -1.83 -7.89 10.99
C ARG A 163 -1.10 -9.25 10.90
N ALA A 164 -0.13 -9.40 10.01
CA ALA A 164 0.68 -10.61 9.83
C ALA A 164 2.12 -10.47 10.39
N MET A 165 2.49 -9.29 10.88
CA MET A 165 3.77 -9.04 11.57
C MET A 165 3.80 -9.68 12.96
N LYS A 166 5.01 -10.01 13.42
CA LYS A 166 5.28 -10.57 14.74
C LYS A 166 6.33 -9.75 15.50
N LYS A 167 6.29 -9.80 16.84
CA LYS A 167 7.30 -9.13 17.66
C LYS A 167 8.68 -9.71 17.34
N GLY A 168 9.65 -8.85 17.03
CA GLY A 168 10.98 -9.24 16.57
C GLY A 168 11.12 -9.39 15.05
N ASP A 169 10.06 -9.19 14.25
CA ASP A 169 10.18 -9.01 12.80
C ASP A 169 10.97 -7.73 12.48
N LEU A 170 11.73 -7.72 11.38
CA LEU A 170 12.50 -6.55 10.94
C LEU A 170 11.89 -5.92 9.68
N ALA A 171 11.99 -4.59 9.58
CA ALA A 171 11.46 -3.81 8.48
C ALA A 171 12.48 -2.80 7.94
N PHE A 172 12.58 -2.70 6.61
CA PHE A 172 13.26 -1.59 5.94
C PHE A 172 12.39 -0.33 6.02
N PHE A 173 12.93 0.74 6.60
CA PHE A 173 12.36 2.08 6.54
C PHE A 173 12.62 2.65 5.15
N TYR A 174 11.56 2.95 4.39
CA TYR A 174 11.65 3.43 3.02
C TYR A 174 11.13 4.86 2.90
N HIS A 175 11.98 5.77 2.43
CA HIS A 175 11.60 7.14 2.08
C HIS A 175 10.90 7.15 0.73
N SER A 176 9.67 7.66 0.73
CA SER A 176 8.76 7.72 -0.41
C SER A 176 8.26 9.15 -0.65
N SER A 177 7.67 9.41 -1.83
CA SER A 177 7.17 10.72 -2.28
C SER A 177 8.17 11.88 -2.34
N CYS A 178 9.44 11.64 -1.97
CA CYS A 178 10.53 12.60 -1.91
C CYS A 178 11.38 12.66 -3.18
N LYS A 179 12.30 13.63 -3.25
CA LYS A 179 13.25 13.82 -4.38
C LYS A 179 14.13 12.60 -4.68
N THR A 180 14.45 11.77 -3.68
CA THR A 180 15.28 10.57 -3.87
C THR A 180 14.74 9.40 -3.03
N PRO A 181 13.73 8.66 -3.52
CA PRO A 181 13.14 7.54 -2.78
C PRO A 181 14.13 6.39 -2.60
N ALA A 182 14.25 5.88 -1.37
CA ALA A 182 15.31 4.94 -0.98
C ALA A 182 14.94 4.14 0.28
N ILE A 183 15.56 2.98 0.47
CA ILE A 183 15.71 2.37 1.79
C ILE A 183 16.79 3.17 2.53
N VAL A 184 16.48 3.64 3.74
CA VAL A 184 17.35 4.55 4.52
C VAL A 184 17.74 3.99 5.89
N GLY A 185 17.13 2.88 6.31
CA GLY A 185 17.34 2.32 7.64
C GLY A 185 16.58 1.02 7.87
N ILE A 186 16.80 0.46 9.05
CA ILE A 186 16.16 -0.74 9.59
C ILE A 186 15.48 -0.38 10.92
N MET A 187 14.30 -0.94 11.13
CA MET A 187 13.53 -0.85 12.37
C MET A 187 12.96 -2.23 12.72
N GLU A 188 12.59 -2.44 13.98
CA GLU A 188 12.00 -3.69 14.48
C GLU A 188 10.53 -3.49 14.84
N ILE A 189 9.69 -4.50 14.56
CA ILE A 189 8.32 -4.57 15.08
C ILE A 189 8.38 -5.03 16.54
N VAL A 190 8.13 -4.12 17.49
CA VAL A 190 8.24 -4.42 18.93
C VAL A 190 6.90 -4.68 19.61
N GLN A 191 5.79 -4.32 18.97
CA GLN A 191 4.45 -4.72 19.39
C GLN A 191 3.63 -5.19 18.18
N GLU A 192 2.94 -6.33 18.35
CA GLU A 192 1.97 -6.83 17.37
C GLU A 192 0.76 -5.90 17.21
N HIS A 193 -0.13 -6.27 16.28
CA HIS A 193 -1.16 -5.35 15.81
C HIS A 193 -2.16 -4.93 16.90
N SER A 194 -2.53 -3.66 16.89
CA SER A 194 -3.62 -3.08 17.71
C SER A 194 -4.55 -2.24 16.83
N PRO A 195 -5.77 -1.87 17.28
CA PRO A 195 -6.61 -0.90 16.59
C PRO A 195 -5.87 0.40 16.27
N ASP A 196 -6.11 0.98 15.09
CA ASP A 196 -5.64 2.34 14.80
C ASP A 196 -6.66 3.36 15.30
N LEU A 197 -6.33 4.01 16.41
CA LEU A 197 -7.20 4.99 17.06
C LEU A 197 -7.30 6.32 16.27
N SER A 198 -6.31 6.67 15.44
CA SER A 198 -6.36 7.86 14.56
C SER A 198 -7.47 7.73 13.50
N ALA A 199 -7.94 6.51 13.21
CA ALA A 199 -9.06 6.30 12.31
C ALA A 199 -10.40 6.82 12.89
N HIS A 200 -10.51 6.99 14.21
CA HIS A 200 -11.74 7.38 14.90
C HIS A 200 -11.78 8.87 15.30
N ASP A 201 -10.64 9.56 15.30
CA ASP A 201 -10.54 11.00 15.57
C ASP A 201 -10.94 11.83 14.33
N PRO A 202 -12.02 12.64 14.36
CA PRO A 202 -12.45 13.46 13.22
C PRO A 202 -11.45 14.53 12.77
N THR A 203 -10.48 14.89 13.61
CA THR A 203 -9.43 15.87 13.29
C THR A 203 -8.26 15.24 12.56
N ALA A 204 -7.96 13.95 12.79
CA ALA A 204 -6.78 13.29 12.27
C ALA A 204 -6.74 13.23 10.72
N PRO A 205 -5.53 13.34 10.10
CA PRO A 205 -5.38 13.30 8.65
C PRO A 205 -6.00 12.04 8.03
N TYR A 206 -5.97 10.92 8.75
CA TYR A 206 -6.45 9.62 8.29
C TYR A 206 -7.77 9.17 8.94
N TYR A 207 -8.60 10.10 9.44
CA TYR A 207 -9.97 9.80 9.89
C TYR A 207 -10.78 9.00 8.85
N ASP A 208 -11.45 7.93 9.31
CA ASP A 208 -12.44 7.13 8.57
C ASP A 208 -13.73 7.00 9.39
N SER A 209 -14.73 7.84 9.07
CA SER A 209 -16.06 7.85 9.70
C SER A 209 -16.85 6.54 9.56
N LYS A 210 -16.33 5.54 8.86
CA LYS A 210 -16.91 4.20 8.74
C LYS A 210 -16.19 3.17 9.62
N SER A 211 -15.14 3.53 10.35
CA SER A 211 -14.46 2.65 11.31
C SER A 211 -15.16 2.75 12.67
N SER A 212 -15.75 1.67 13.17
CA SER A 212 -16.39 1.65 14.49
C SER A 212 -15.37 1.34 15.59
N PRO A 213 -15.42 1.97 16.78
CA PRO A 213 -14.59 1.54 17.92
C PRO A 213 -14.82 0.07 18.31
N ASP A 214 -16.03 -0.46 18.10
CA ASP A 214 -16.39 -1.86 18.38
C ASP A 214 -15.92 -2.86 17.30
N ASP A 215 -15.64 -2.38 16.08
CA ASP A 215 -15.05 -3.15 14.98
C ASP A 215 -14.01 -2.29 14.22
N PRO A 216 -12.78 -2.14 14.76
CA PRO A 216 -11.78 -1.28 14.17
C PRO A 216 -11.28 -1.82 12.82
N LYS A 217 -11.62 -1.08 11.77
CA LYS A 217 -11.26 -1.44 10.39
C LYS A 217 -9.77 -1.37 10.13
N TRP A 218 -9.07 -0.51 10.86
CA TRP A 218 -7.66 -0.19 10.68
C TRP A 218 -6.84 -0.65 11.89
N SER A 219 -5.54 -0.83 11.67
CA SER A 219 -4.63 -1.38 12.68
C SER A 219 -3.23 -0.83 12.50
N VAL A 220 -2.54 -0.63 13.61
CA VAL A 220 -1.12 -0.27 13.67
C VAL A 220 -0.32 -1.43 14.27
N VAL A 221 0.98 -1.46 14.00
CA VAL A 221 1.98 -2.12 14.86
C VAL A 221 2.82 -1.03 15.53
N HIS A 222 3.59 -1.35 16.57
CA HIS A 222 4.56 -0.39 17.11
C HIS A 222 5.98 -0.78 16.74
N VAL A 223 6.79 0.19 16.34
CA VAL A 223 8.15 -0.02 15.82
C VAL A 223 9.19 0.77 16.61
N GLU A 224 10.42 0.24 16.65
CA GLU A 224 11.59 0.93 17.19
C GLU A 224 12.68 1.06 16.14
N PHE A 225 13.41 2.18 16.17
CA PHE A 225 14.64 2.35 15.42
C PHE A 225 15.66 1.25 15.73
N ARG A 226 16.40 0.80 14.71
CA ARG A 226 17.55 -0.12 14.87
C ARG A 226 18.81 0.42 14.19
N GLN A 227 18.71 0.89 12.94
CA GLN A 227 19.86 1.44 12.20
C GLN A 227 19.41 2.47 11.17
N LYS A 228 20.22 3.52 10.98
CA LYS A 228 20.19 4.38 9.80
C LYS A 228 21.38 4.00 8.92
N LEU A 229 21.16 3.86 7.62
CA LEU A 229 22.22 3.51 6.67
C LEU A 229 23.14 4.72 6.43
N LYS A 230 24.43 4.45 6.25
CA LYS A 230 25.42 5.42 5.76
C LYS A 230 25.12 5.81 4.32
N THR A 231 24.74 4.84 3.51
CA THR A 231 24.44 4.99 2.09
C THR A 231 23.04 4.42 1.78
N PRO A 232 22.03 5.28 1.59
CA PRO A 232 20.69 4.82 1.23
C PRO A 232 20.65 4.04 -0.09
N ILE A 233 19.97 2.90 -0.10
CA ILE A 233 19.75 2.11 -1.31
C ILE A 233 18.57 2.70 -2.08
N THR A 234 18.81 3.31 -3.24
CA THR A 234 17.79 4.07 -3.97
C THR A 234 16.84 3.19 -4.77
N LEU A 235 15.64 3.72 -5.05
CA LEU A 235 14.67 3.10 -5.96
C LEU A 235 15.24 2.84 -7.36
N LYS A 236 16.27 3.56 -7.79
CA LYS A 236 16.93 3.34 -9.08
C LYS A 236 17.72 2.02 -9.07
N GLU A 237 18.46 1.75 -8.00
CA GLU A 237 19.24 0.52 -7.83
C GLU A 237 18.31 -0.68 -7.62
N ILE A 238 17.31 -0.55 -6.75
CA ILE A 238 16.29 -1.61 -6.50
C ILE A 238 15.58 -2.01 -7.79
N LYS A 239 15.30 -1.06 -8.71
CA LYS A 239 14.74 -1.36 -10.04
C LYS A 239 15.74 -2.04 -10.97
N ALA A 240 17.00 -1.60 -11.02
CA ALA A 240 18.02 -2.22 -11.86
C ALA A 240 18.22 -3.71 -11.51
N TRP A 241 18.30 -4.04 -10.22
CA TRP A 241 18.34 -5.42 -9.73
C TRP A 241 17.03 -6.17 -9.98
N PHE A 242 15.86 -5.53 -9.83
CA PHE A 242 14.57 -6.15 -10.14
C PHE A 242 14.42 -6.55 -11.62
N GLU A 243 15.03 -5.79 -12.54
CA GLU A 243 14.98 -6.04 -13.99
C GLU A 243 16.03 -7.06 -14.47
N GLU A 244 17.05 -7.35 -13.66
CA GLU A 244 18.07 -8.37 -13.92
C GLU A 244 17.51 -9.80 -13.77
N LYS A 245 17.57 -10.61 -14.83
CA LYS A 245 16.98 -11.97 -14.82
C LYS A 245 17.70 -12.91 -13.85
N GLY A 246 16.94 -13.46 -12.89
CA GLY A 246 17.45 -14.40 -11.89
C GLY A 246 17.95 -13.72 -10.60
N ASN A 247 17.88 -12.39 -10.52
CA ASN A 247 18.18 -11.63 -9.31
C ASN A 247 17.12 -11.90 -8.22
N ALA A 248 17.55 -11.95 -6.96
CA ALA A 248 16.68 -12.18 -5.79
C ALA A 248 15.48 -11.22 -5.75
N LEU A 249 15.63 -9.98 -6.25
CA LEU A 249 14.58 -8.97 -6.21
C LEU A 249 13.48 -9.14 -7.28
N ASN A 250 13.58 -10.07 -8.23
CA ASN A 250 12.56 -10.25 -9.29
C ASN A 250 11.12 -10.48 -8.76
N ASN A 251 10.96 -10.82 -7.48
CA ASN A 251 9.66 -11.02 -6.84
C ASN A 251 9.18 -9.90 -5.91
N MET A 252 10.00 -8.88 -5.66
CA MET A 252 9.78 -7.89 -4.59
C MET A 252 8.40 -7.21 -4.68
N GLN A 253 7.58 -7.42 -3.64
CA GLN A 253 6.20 -6.95 -3.61
C GLN A 253 6.08 -5.42 -3.74
N MET A 254 7.07 -4.68 -3.20
CA MET A 254 7.14 -3.22 -3.22
C MET A 254 7.09 -2.63 -4.64
N LEU A 255 7.75 -3.28 -5.61
CA LEU A 255 7.78 -2.86 -7.01
C LEU A 255 6.60 -3.39 -7.82
N LYS A 256 6.19 -4.65 -7.59
CA LYS A 256 5.00 -5.24 -8.25
C LYS A 256 3.69 -4.54 -7.86
N LEU A 257 3.60 -4.01 -6.64
CA LEU A 257 2.43 -3.30 -6.11
C LEU A 257 2.81 -1.88 -5.66
N ALA A 258 3.19 -1.01 -6.61
CA ALA A 258 3.76 0.31 -6.32
C ALA A 258 2.97 1.17 -5.30
N ARG A 259 1.62 1.10 -5.30
CA ARG A 259 0.72 1.81 -4.36
C ARG A 259 0.62 1.19 -2.96
N LEU A 260 1.31 0.08 -2.69
CA LEU A 260 1.34 -0.57 -1.39
C LEU A 260 2.39 0.12 -0.48
N SER A 261 1.95 0.59 0.70
CA SER A 261 2.81 1.28 1.68
C SER A 261 3.51 0.34 2.67
N VAL A 262 2.91 -0.81 2.97
CA VAL A 262 3.49 -1.88 3.81
C VAL A 262 3.55 -3.14 2.97
N SER A 263 4.74 -3.60 2.63
CA SER A 263 4.99 -4.78 1.79
C SER A 263 5.83 -5.82 2.51
N LYS A 264 5.55 -7.12 2.27
CA LYS A 264 6.43 -8.21 2.69
C LYS A 264 7.69 -8.24 1.83
N VAL A 265 8.80 -8.60 2.46
CA VAL A 265 10.11 -8.87 1.85
C VAL A 265 10.44 -10.34 2.09
N SER A 266 10.96 -11.05 1.09
CA SER A 266 11.39 -12.45 1.26
C SER A 266 12.74 -12.52 1.97
N SER A 267 13.09 -13.67 2.57
CA SER A 267 14.41 -13.85 3.19
C SER A 267 15.57 -13.81 2.17
N ASP A 268 15.28 -13.98 0.88
CA ASP A 268 16.27 -13.81 -0.20
C ASP A 268 16.41 -12.34 -0.60
N GLU A 269 15.29 -11.62 -0.70
CA GLU A 269 15.27 -10.17 -0.95
C GLU A 269 15.93 -9.40 0.20
N TRP A 270 15.71 -9.81 1.45
CA TRP A 270 16.34 -9.26 2.64
C TRP A 270 17.85 -9.47 2.63
N ARG A 271 18.31 -10.73 2.49
CA ARG A 271 19.75 -11.06 2.47
C ARG A 271 20.49 -10.39 1.31
N PHE A 272 19.85 -10.28 0.14
CA PHE A 272 20.41 -9.53 -0.99
C PHE A 272 20.59 -8.05 -0.62
N LEU A 273 19.55 -7.39 -0.12
CA LEU A 273 19.61 -5.96 0.23
C LEU A 273 20.58 -5.68 1.39
N VAL A 274 20.67 -6.55 2.40
CA VAL A 274 21.67 -6.46 3.46
C VAL A 274 23.09 -6.60 2.89
N GLY A 275 23.33 -7.55 1.97
CA GLY A 275 24.63 -7.68 1.30
C GLY A 275 25.04 -6.44 0.48
N GLU A 276 24.09 -5.70 -0.08
CA GLU A 276 24.38 -4.39 -0.71
C GLU A 276 24.65 -3.28 0.33
N MET A 277 24.02 -3.32 1.52
CA MET A 277 24.35 -2.42 2.63
C MET A 277 25.77 -2.67 3.16
N GLU A 278 26.17 -3.93 3.31
CA GLU A 278 27.51 -4.32 3.74
C GLU A 278 28.60 -3.89 2.74
N LYS A 279 28.35 -4.05 1.42
CA LYS A 279 29.22 -3.51 0.36
C LYS A 279 29.35 -1.99 0.43
N ASN A 280 28.27 -1.30 0.79
CA ASN A 280 28.25 0.15 1.02
C ASN A 280 28.86 0.57 2.38
N GLY A 281 29.41 -0.37 3.16
CA GLY A 281 30.14 -0.11 4.40
C GLY A 281 29.26 0.04 5.65
N ASP A 282 27.96 -0.26 5.58
CA ASP A 282 27.13 -0.47 6.76
C ASP A 282 27.46 -1.80 7.44
N VAL A 283 27.17 -1.92 8.74
CA VAL A 283 27.34 -3.18 9.51
C VAL A 283 25.99 -3.51 10.12
N VAL A 284 25.22 -4.34 9.42
CA VAL A 284 23.89 -4.76 9.86
C VAL A 284 24.02 -5.81 10.97
N LYS A 285 23.15 -5.74 11.97
CA LYS A 285 22.99 -6.76 13.00
C LYS A 285 21.56 -7.27 12.96
N GLU A 286 21.42 -8.59 12.86
CA GLU A 286 20.14 -9.31 12.95
C GLU A 286 19.85 -9.74 14.40
#